data_AF-A0A973YVG7-F1
#
_entry.id   AF-A0A973YVG7-F1
#
_cell.length_a   1.000
_cell.length_b   1.000
_cell.length_c   1.000
_cell.angle_alpha   90.00
_cell.angle_beta   90.00
_cell.angle_gamma   90.00
#
_symmetry.space_group_name_H-M   'P 1'
#
loop_
_entity.id
_entity.type
_entity.pdbx_description
1 polymer ?
#
loop_
_entity_poly.entity_id
_entity_poly.type
_entity_poly.pdbx_seq_one_letter_code
_entity_poly.pdbx_strand_id
1 'polypeptide(L)' 'LVLRARELIDRCECKAGCPACVGPVLEMQEDTVDSPRALALRVLAALETAA' A
#
# COMPACT_ATOMS: atom_id res chain seq x y z
N LEU A 1 -0.85 -12.33 -9.41
CA LEU A 1 0.08 -11.65 -8.47
C LEU A 1 -0.60 -10.49 -7.73
N VAL A 2 -1.40 -9.66 -8.40
CA VAL A 2 -2.11 -8.50 -7.80
C VAL A 2 -2.90 -8.85 -6.54
N LEU A 3 -3.77 -9.87 -6.60
CA LEU A 3 -4.55 -10.34 -5.44
C LEU A 3 -3.68 -10.70 -4.22
N ARG A 4 -2.51 -11.32 -4.45
CA ARG A 4 -1.59 -11.71 -3.37
C ARG A 4 -0.84 -10.52 -2.77
N ALA A 5 -0.51 -9.52 -3.60
CA ALA A 5 0.05 -8.27 -3.10
C ALA A 5 -0.96 -7.51 -2.23
N ARG A 6 -2.24 -7.51 -2.63
CA ARG A 6 -3.31 -6.89 -1.85
C ARG A 6 -3.50 -7.58 -0.50
N GLU A 7 -3.53 -8.91 -0.50
CA GLU A 7 -3.64 -9.73 0.72
C GLU A 7 -2.49 -9.45 1.71
N LEU A 8 -1.25 -9.35 1.21
CA LEU A 8 -0.08 -9.00 2.04
C LEU A 8 -0.24 -7.64 2.74
N ILE A 9 -0.68 -6.62 2.01
CA ILE A 9 -0.80 -5.24 2.55
C ILE A 9 -1.98 -5.15 3.53
N ASP A 10 -3.08 -5.84 3.25
CA ASP A 10 -4.28 -5.84 4.10
C ASP A 10 -4.03 -6.53 5.45
N ARG A 11 -3.22 -7.60 5.46
CA ARG A 11 -2.80 -8.32 6.68
C ARG A 11 -1.68 -7.63 7.46
N CYS A 12 -1.03 -6.61 6.91
CA CYS A 12 0.05 -5.91 7.60
C CYS A 12 -0.49 -4.91 8.63
N GLU A 13 0.04 -4.97 9.86
CA GLU A 13 -0.39 -4.16 11.01
C GLU A 13 0.18 -2.72 11.01
N CYS A 14 0.90 -2.32 9.94
CA CYS A 14 1.47 -0.98 9.86
C CYS A 14 0.42 0.08 9.51
N LYS A 15 0.59 1.30 10.03
CA LYS A 15 -0.33 2.42 9.78
C LYS A 15 -0.15 3.04 8.39
N ALA A 16 1.11 3.23 7.97
CA ALA A 16 1.45 4.04 6.80
C ALA A 16 2.31 3.31 5.76
N GLY A 17 3.10 2.34 6.21
CA GLY A 17 3.97 1.51 5.38
C GLY A 17 5.10 0.92 6.23
N CYS A 18 5.63 -0.24 5.84
CA CYS A 18 6.83 -0.81 6.44
C CYS A 18 7.65 -1.63 5.43
N PRO A 19 8.91 -1.97 5.72
CA PRO A 19 9.77 -2.75 4.82
C PRO A 19 9.21 -4.12 4.41
N ALA A 20 8.23 -4.65 5.13
CA ALA A 20 7.61 -5.95 4.84
C ALA A 20 6.42 -5.87 3.87
N CYS A 21 5.85 -4.69 3.62
CA CYS A 21 4.70 -4.54 2.71
C CYS A 21 4.98 -3.56 1.56
N VAL A 22 4.87 -2.26 1.80
CA VAL A 22 4.98 -1.20 0.77
C VAL A 22 6.28 -0.41 0.84
N GLY A 23 7.17 -0.75 1.78
CA GLY A 23 8.38 0.01 2.10
C GLY A 23 8.18 1.02 3.25
N PRO A 24 9.29 1.58 3.78
CA PRO A 24 9.22 2.60 4.82
C PRO A 24 8.54 3.88 4.31
N VAL A 25 7.93 4.65 5.21
CA VAL A 25 7.50 6.02 4.91
C VAL A 25 8.74 6.88 4.78
N LEU A 26 8.86 7.60 3.67
CA LEU A 26 9.94 8.55 3.45
C LEU A 26 9.51 9.93 3.94
N GLU A 27 10.46 10.81 4.33
CA GLU A 27 10.17 12.18 4.81
C GLU A 27 9.26 12.96 3.85
N MET A 28 9.43 12.78 2.54
CA MET A 28 8.59 13.40 1.51
C MET A 28 7.12 12.95 1.52
N GLN A 29 6.79 11.89 2.26
CA GLN A 29 5.47 11.28 2.33
C GLN A 29 4.77 11.58 3.67
N GLU A 30 5.44 12.22 4.63
CA GLU A 30 4.86 12.52 5.95
C GLU A 30 3.70 13.53 5.88
N ASP A 31 3.78 14.49 4.95
CA ASP A 31 2.76 15.54 4.75
C ASP A 31 1.66 15.15 3.76
N THR A 32 1.68 13.93 3.22
CA THR A 32 0.66 13.49 2.27
C THR A 32 -0.62 13.05 2.98
N VAL A 33 -1.77 13.45 2.40
CA VAL A 33 -3.10 13.07 2.93
C VAL A 33 -3.30 11.56 2.93
N ASP A 34 -2.72 10.86 1.94
CA ASP A 34 -2.80 9.42 1.78
C ASP A 34 -1.45 8.77 2.06
N SER A 35 -1.39 7.88 3.06
CA SER A 35 -0.19 7.11 3.33
C SER A 35 0.21 6.22 2.14
N PRO A 36 1.49 5.86 1.99
CA PRO A 36 1.94 4.90 0.97
C PRO A 36 1.12 3.60 0.96
N ARG A 37 0.74 3.09 2.14
CA ARG A 37 -0.16 1.95 2.31
C ARG A 37 -1.52 2.19 1.68
N ALA A 38 -2.15 3.35 1.96
CA ALA A 38 -3.45 3.69 1.41
C ALA A 38 -3.41 3.82 -0.12
N LEU A 39 -2.36 4.47 -0.67
CA LEU A 39 -2.18 4.59 -2.10
C LEU A 39 -1.97 3.23 -2.78
N ALA A 40 -1.14 2.36 -2.22
CA ALA A 40 -0.89 1.03 -2.76
C ALA A 40 -2.17 0.19 -2.85
N LEU A 41 -3.03 0.23 -1.82
CA LEU A 41 -4.33 -0.46 -1.84
C LEU A 41 -5.24 0.04 -2.95
N ARG A 42 -5.28 1.36 -3.21
CA ARG A 42 -6.05 1.93 -4.33
C ARG A 42 -5.52 1.47 -5.69
N VAL A 43 -4.21 1.48 -5.89
CA VAL A 43 -3.59 1.04 -7.15
C VAL A 43 -3.88 -0.44 -7.40
N LEU A 44 -3.72 -1.30 -6.40
CA LEU A 44 -4.01 -2.73 -6.53
C LEU A 44 -5.48 -2.99 -6.84
N ALA A 45 -6.41 -2.26 -6.20
CA ALA A 45 -7.83 -2.33 -6.52
C ALA A 45 -8.12 -1.93 -7.98
N ALA A 46 -7.49 -0.87 -8.48
CA ALA A 46 -7.65 -0.45 -9.88
C ALA A 46 -7.10 -1.51 -10.86
N LEU A 47 -5.97 -2.14 -10.54
CA LEU A 47 -5.39 -3.21 -11.33
C LEU A 47 -6.23 -4.50 -11.32
N GLU A 48 -6.95 -4.79 -10.23
CA GLU A 48 -7.91 -5.90 -10.18
C GLU A 48 -9.10 -5.67 -11.12
N THR A 49 -9.57 -4.42 -11.25
CA THR A 49 -10.70 -4.08 -12.14
C THR A 49 -10.31 -4.00 -13.62
N ALA A 50 -9.02 -3.89 -13.93
CA ALA A 50 -8.50 -3.76 -15.29
C ALA A 50 -8.09 -5.10 -15.93
N ALA A 51 -8.22 -6.21 -15.20
CA ALA A 51 -7.86 -7.57 -15.61
C ALA A 51 -9.09 -8.41 -15.96
#